data_AF-Q060M8-F1
#
_entry.id   AF-Q060M8-F1
#
_cell.length_a   1.000
_cell.length_b   1.000
_cell.length_c   1.000
_cell.angle_alpha   90.00
_cell.angle_beta   90.00
_cell.angle_gamma   90.00
#
_symmetry.space_group_name_H-M   'P 1'
#
loop_
_entity.id
_entity.type
_entity.pdbx_description
1 polymer ?
#
loop_
_entity_poly.entity_id
_entity_poly.type
_entity_poly.pdbx_seq_one_letter_code
_entity_poly.pdbx_strand_id
1 'polypeptide(L)'
;MVWISLVSFMKKTFLLAASVFSLTATLFPIARADEATLFVCIKKYTALGITPDTALSECKQKSLAGCINTLLGKDKEIISTVKKNDGYLIDLGENQDNWLEGGGWRDKGCKPYVNGASKTTRIGDPWNGEVKLEWFAQGICPSNTYNTGIKYSLASAELACKLRAIKESE
;
A
#
# COMPACT_ATOMS: atom_id res chain seq x y z
N MET A 1 20.22 70.56 16.42
CA MET A 1 18.89 70.30 15.84
C MET A 1 18.37 69.05 16.54
N VAL A 2 17.76 69.09 17.73
CA VAL A 2 16.52 69.74 18.21
C VAL A 2 15.28 69.17 17.50
N TRP A 3 14.40 68.56 18.32
CA TRP A 3 12.96 68.27 18.17
C TRP A 3 12.58 66.93 17.49
N ILE A 4 11.70 66.04 17.99
CA ILE A 4 10.54 66.06 18.93
C ILE A 4 10.33 64.61 19.46
N SER A 5 10.32 64.35 20.77
CA SER A 5 9.16 64.10 21.67
C SER A 5 8.49 62.71 21.53
N LEU A 6 8.52 61.88 22.59
CA LEU A 6 7.44 61.58 23.57
C LEU A 6 6.21 60.92 22.92
N VAL A 7 5.67 59.79 23.39
CA VAL A 7 4.88 59.56 24.63
C VAL A 7 4.68 58.04 24.70
N SER A 8 5.17 57.31 25.72
CA SER A 8 4.51 56.98 26.99
C SER A 8 3.23 56.11 26.91
N PHE A 9 3.21 55.12 27.82
CA PHE A 9 2.05 54.67 28.60
C PHE A 9 1.18 53.47 28.13
N MET A 10 1.45 52.34 28.79
CA MET A 10 0.52 51.39 29.45
C MET A 10 -0.96 51.34 29.02
N LYS A 11 -1.43 50.11 28.71
CA LYS A 11 -2.56 49.41 29.36
C LYS A 11 -2.71 48.01 28.73
N LYS A 12 -2.46 46.95 29.51
CA LYS A 12 -3.45 46.13 30.24
C LYS A 12 -4.39 45.31 29.32
N THR A 13 -4.22 43.99 29.44
CA THR A 13 -5.24 42.93 29.46
C THR A 13 -6.21 42.84 28.29
N PHE A 14 -6.29 41.69 27.63
CA PHE A 14 -7.57 40.97 27.46
C PHE A 14 -7.36 39.54 26.90
N LEU A 15 -7.94 38.58 27.63
CA LEU A 15 -8.60 37.35 27.18
C LEU A 15 -7.85 36.25 26.41
N LEU A 16 -7.57 35.18 27.16
CA LEU A 16 -7.87 33.78 26.87
C LEU A 16 -8.66 33.52 25.56
N ALA A 17 -8.05 32.77 24.65
CA ALA A 17 -8.75 31.92 23.70
C ALA A 17 -8.14 30.52 23.75
N ALA A 18 -8.78 29.66 24.54
CA ALA A 18 -8.55 28.22 24.51
C ALA A 18 -9.17 27.67 23.22
N SER A 19 -8.34 27.36 22.22
CA SER A 19 -8.77 26.58 21.05
C SER A 19 -8.44 25.10 21.30
N VAL A 20 -9.42 24.39 21.85
CA VAL A 20 -9.47 22.93 21.85
C VAL A 20 -9.75 22.49 20.41
N PHE A 21 -8.71 22.11 19.67
CA PHE A 21 -8.89 21.33 18.44
C PHE A 21 -8.81 19.85 18.81
N SER A 22 -9.97 19.27 19.12
CA SER A 22 -10.14 17.81 19.16
C SER A 22 -9.91 17.25 17.75
N LEU A 23 -8.68 16.79 17.49
CA LEU A 23 -8.41 15.83 16.43
C LEU A 23 -8.91 14.47 16.91
N THR A 24 -10.20 14.22 16.73
CA THR A 24 -10.71 12.85 16.65
C THR A 24 -10.10 12.23 15.40
N ALA A 25 -8.99 11.52 15.58
CA ALA A 25 -8.52 10.58 14.58
C ALA A 25 -9.60 9.50 14.44
N THR A 26 -10.41 9.64 13.41
CA THR A 26 -11.29 8.59 12.90
C THR A 26 -10.42 7.40 12.52
N LEU A 27 -10.34 6.42 13.43
CA LEU A 27 -9.92 5.07 13.12
C LEU A 27 -10.92 4.52 12.09
N PHE A 28 -10.48 4.47 10.83
CA PHE A 28 -11.21 3.86 9.74
C PHE A 28 -11.48 2.38 10.04
N PRO A 29 -12.73 1.90 10.04
CA PRO A 29 -13.00 0.47 9.90
C PRO A 29 -13.02 0.14 8.40
N ILE A 30 -11.84 -0.04 7.78
CA ILE A 30 -11.76 -0.47 6.37
C ILE A 30 -12.21 -1.95 6.21
N ALA A 31 -12.38 -2.70 7.30
CA ALA A 31 -12.76 -4.12 7.27
C ALA A 31 -14.27 -4.40 7.11
N ARG A 32 -15.17 -3.41 7.18
CA ARG A 32 -16.63 -3.67 7.28
C ARG A 32 -17.43 -3.67 5.98
N ALA A 33 -16.83 -3.23 4.87
CA ALA A 33 -17.57 -3.13 3.60
C ALA A 33 -17.86 -4.52 2.98
N ASP A 34 -16.94 -5.47 3.10
CA ASP A 34 -17.09 -6.81 2.51
C ASP A 34 -18.00 -7.72 3.34
N GLU A 35 -17.97 -7.65 4.68
CA GLU A 35 -18.88 -8.43 5.53
C GLU A 35 -20.36 -8.02 5.35
N ALA A 36 -20.64 -6.72 5.25
CA ALA A 36 -22.00 -6.22 5.06
C ALA A 36 -22.61 -6.67 3.73
N THR A 37 -21.81 -6.70 2.66
CA THR A 37 -22.26 -7.16 1.34
C THR A 37 -22.44 -8.68 1.28
N LEU A 38 -21.58 -9.44 1.98
CA LEU A 38 -21.69 -10.89 2.12
C LEU A 38 -22.98 -11.30 2.86
N PHE A 39 -23.28 -10.66 4.00
CA PHE A 39 -24.50 -10.91 4.77
C PHE A 39 -25.77 -10.62 3.97
N VAL A 40 -25.79 -9.52 3.22
CA VAL A 40 -26.92 -9.18 2.33
C VAL A 40 -27.08 -10.22 1.23
N CYS A 41 -25.98 -10.74 0.68
CA CYS A 41 -26.02 -11.80 -0.32
C CYS A 41 -26.60 -13.10 0.26
N ILE A 42 -26.09 -13.57 1.41
CA ILE A 42 -26.57 -14.81 2.05
C ILE A 42 -28.07 -14.71 2.32
N LYS A 43 -28.54 -13.58 2.87
CA LYS A 43 -29.95 -13.35 3.18
C LYS A 43 -30.86 -13.47 1.95
N LYS A 44 -30.40 -13.05 0.77
CA LYS A 44 -31.15 -13.18 -0.49
C LYS A 44 -31.28 -14.64 -0.91
N TYR A 45 -30.20 -15.41 -0.84
CA TYR A 45 -30.21 -16.83 -1.22
C TYR A 45 -31.02 -17.67 -0.22
N THR A 46 -30.91 -17.42 1.08
CA THR A 46 -31.73 -18.10 2.09
C THR A 46 -33.22 -17.80 1.92
N ALA A 47 -33.58 -16.60 1.47
CA ALA A 47 -34.97 -16.25 1.15
C ALA A 47 -35.52 -17.02 -0.08
N LEU A 48 -34.64 -17.58 -0.91
CA LEU A 48 -34.99 -18.43 -2.05
C LEU A 48 -34.99 -19.93 -1.69
N GLY A 49 -34.89 -20.28 -0.40
CA GLY A 49 -34.88 -21.67 0.07
C GLY A 49 -33.53 -22.38 -0.10
N ILE A 50 -32.47 -21.65 -0.45
CA ILE A 50 -31.11 -22.21 -0.57
C ILE A 50 -30.49 -22.31 0.83
N THR A 51 -29.78 -23.41 1.10
CA THR A 51 -29.14 -23.63 2.41
C THR A 51 -28.09 -22.57 2.70
N PRO A 52 -27.88 -22.17 3.97
CA PRO A 52 -26.89 -21.16 4.33
C PRO A 52 -25.47 -21.47 3.83
N ASP A 53 -25.07 -22.74 3.81
CA ASP A 53 -23.74 -23.16 3.35
C ASP A 53 -23.57 -22.98 1.84
N THR A 54 -24.58 -23.36 1.06
CA THR A 54 -24.58 -23.13 -0.39
C THR A 54 -24.64 -21.63 -0.71
N ALA A 55 -25.47 -20.88 0.00
CA ALA A 55 -25.55 -19.43 -0.11
C ALA A 55 -24.20 -18.76 0.19
N LEU A 56 -23.52 -19.18 1.25
CA LEU A 56 -22.21 -18.66 1.63
C LEU A 56 -21.17 -18.93 0.53
N SER A 57 -21.14 -20.13 -0.03
CA SER A 57 -20.23 -20.50 -1.12
C SER A 57 -20.44 -19.62 -2.37
N GLU A 58 -21.69 -19.47 -2.81
CA GLU A 58 -22.06 -18.61 -3.95
C GLU A 58 -21.69 -17.13 -3.70
N CYS A 59 -21.96 -16.63 -2.50
CA CYS A 59 -21.64 -15.25 -2.14
C CYS A 59 -20.13 -15.00 -2.05
N LYS A 60 -19.34 -15.97 -1.59
CA LYS A 60 -17.87 -15.91 -1.60
C LYS A 60 -17.29 -15.93 -3.02
N GLN A 61 -17.87 -16.72 -3.94
CA GLN A 61 -17.45 -16.69 -5.33
C GLN A 61 -17.75 -15.33 -5.98
N LYS A 62 -18.92 -14.77 -5.70
CA LYS A 62 -19.32 -13.44 -6.21
C LYS A 62 -18.44 -12.32 -5.64
N SER A 63 -18.05 -12.40 -4.36
CA SER A 63 -17.13 -11.41 -3.77
C SER A 63 -15.72 -11.53 -4.36
N LEU A 64 -15.23 -12.75 -4.63
CA LEU A 64 -13.96 -12.96 -5.32
C LEU A 64 -13.98 -12.36 -6.73
N ALA A 65 -15.01 -12.64 -7.52
CA ALA A 65 -15.16 -12.06 -8.86
C ALA A 65 -15.25 -10.52 -8.82
N GLY A 66 -15.96 -9.97 -7.83
CA GLY A 66 -16.02 -8.52 -7.58
C GLY A 66 -14.65 -7.93 -7.26
N CYS A 67 -13.87 -8.58 -6.39
CA CYS A 67 -12.51 -8.17 -6.06
C CYS A 67 -11.61 -8.18 -7.30
N ILE A 68 -11.62 -9.25 -8.09
CA ILE A 68 -10.81 -9.38 -9.31
C ILE A 68 -11.12 -8.24 -10.27
N ASN A 69 -12.40 -8.02 -10.58
CA ASN A 69 -12.83 -6.94 -11.47
C ASN A 69 -12.42 -5.55 -10.96
N THR A 70 -12.35 -5.37 -9.64
CA THR A 70 -11.94 -4.10 -9.04
C THR A 70 -10.43 -3.87 -9.15
N LEU A 71 -9.62 -4.92 -9.27
CA LEU A 71 -8.16 -4.83 -9.40
C LEU A 71 -7.68 -4.80 -10.85
N LEU A 72 -8.39 -5.45 -11.78
CA LEU A 72 -8.01 -5.49 -13.19
C LEU A 72 -7.72 -4.10 -13.75
N GLY A 73 -6.56 -3.93 -14.40
CA GLY A 73 -6.13 -2.67 -15.01
C GLY A 73 -5.71 -1.57 -14.02
N LYS A 74 -5.78 -1.81 -12.69
CA LYS A 74 -5.17 -0.95 -11.68
C LYS A 74 -3.72 -1.30 -11.49
N ASP A 75 -2.94 -0.32 -11.03
CA ASP A 75 -1.56 -0.59 -10.66
C ASP A 75 -1.52 -1.49 -9.43
N LYS A 76 -0.57 -2.42 -9.44
CA LYS A 76 -0.33 -3.31 -8.31
C LYS A 76 0.30 -2.51 -7.18
N GLU A 77 -0.35 -2.57 -6.02
CA GLU A 77 0.14 -2.02 -4.78
C GLU A 77 0.65 -3.15 -3.88
N ILE A 78 1.87 -3.00 -3.39
CA ILE A 78 2.48 -3.91 -2.43
C ILE A 78 2.48 -3.23 -1.08
N ILE A 79 1.92 -3.91 -0.08
CA ILE A 79 1.92 -3.46 1.30
C ILE A 79 2.90 -4.31 2.08
N SER A 80 3.96 -3.68 2.61
CA SER A 80 4.90 -4.35 3.49
C SER A 80 4.27 -4.61 4.85
N THR A 81 4.46 -5.83 5.35
CA THR A 81 4.18 -6.21 6.74
C THR A 81 5.44 -6.20 7.61
N VAL A 82 6.61 -5.90 7.03
CA VAL A 82 7.92 -6.03 7.68
C VAL A 82 8.60 -4.67 7.78
N LYS A 83 8.66 -4.12 9.00
CA LYS A 83 9.44 -2.92 9.30
C LYS A 83 10.89 -3.29 9.63
N LYS A 84 11.83 -2.59 9.03
CA LYS A 84 13.28 -2.62 9.29
C LYS A 84 13.71 -1.27 9.89
N ASN A 85 14.94 -1.20 10.40
CA ASN A 85 15.46 0.01 11.05
C ASN A 85 15.38 1.25 10.13
N ASP A 86 15.61 1.06 8.83
CA ASP A 86 15.69 2.14 7.85
C ASP A 86 14.43 2.31 6.99
N GLY A 87 13.32 1.61 7.30
CA GLY A 87 12.08 1.70 6.53
C GLY A 87 11.29 0.40 6.49
N TYR A 88 10.50 0.21 5.44
CA TYR A 88 9.67 -0.98 5.22
C TYR A 88 10.26 -1.84 4.11
N LEU A 89 10.32 -3.15 4.34
CA LEU A 89 10.82 -4.10 3.36
C LEU A 89 9.73 -4.38 2.34
N ILE A 90 9.88 -3.85 1.14
CA ILE A 90 9.00 -4.10 0.00
C ILE A 90 9.55 -5.27 -0.81
N ASP A 91 8.71 -6.25 -1.09
CA ASP A 91 9.05 -7.45 -1.85
C ASP A 91 8.23 -7.51 -3.14
N LEU A 92 8.91 -7.51 -4.28
CA LEU A 92 8.30 -7.55 -5.62
C LEU A 92 7.82 -8.96 -6.00
N GLY A 93 8.14 -9.96 -5.19
CA GLY A 93 7.79 -11.37 -5.36
C GLY A 93 8.79 -12.13 -6.21
N GLU A 94 8.46 -13.38 -6.50
CA GLU A 94 9.36 -14.33 -7.18
C GLU A 94 9.51 -14.08 -8.68
N ASN A 95 8.59 -13.34 -9.30
CA ASN A 95 8.69 -13.01 -10.71
C ASN A 95 9.84 -12.02 -10.95
N GLN A 96 10.94 -12.54 -11.48
CA GLN A 96 12.18 -11.81 -11.73
C GLN A 96 12.06 -10.70 -12.77
N ASP A 97 11.01 -10.69 -13.59
CA ASP A 97 10.74 -9.60 -14.54
C ASP A 97 10.29 -8.32 -13.83
N ASN A 98 9.80 -8.46 -12.60
CA ASN A 98 9.43 -7.31 -11.77
C ASN A 98 10.62 -6.75 -10.98
N TRP A 99 11.75 -7.48 -10.89
CA TRP A 99 12.87 -7.08 -10.04
C TRP A 99 13.53 -5.83 -10.60
N LEU A 100 13.96 -4.95 -9.70
CA LEU A 100 14.58 -3.68 -10.09
C LEU A 100 16.07 -3.71 -9.90
N GLU A 101 16.79 -3.09 -10.84
CA GLU A 101 18.20 -2.79 -10.64
C GLU A 101 18.39 -1.87 -9.42
N GLY A 102 19.58 -1.86 -8.83
CA GLY A 102 19.90 -0.95 -7.73
C GLY A 102 19.58 0.52 -8.03
N GLY A 103 19.73 0.96 -9.28
CA GLY A 103 19.31 2.29 -9.75
C GLY A 103 17.80 2.49 -9.68
N GLY A 104 17.02 1.54 -10.22
CA GLY A 104 15.55 1.63 -10.24
C GLY A 104 14.92 1.70 -8.84
N TRP A 105 15.51 1.05 -7.84
CA TRP A 105 15.09 1.23 -6.44
C TRP A 105 15.35 2.65 -5.93
N ARG A 106 16.54 3.20 -6.24
CA ARG A 106 16.93 4.56 -5.83
C ARG A 106 16.08 5.64 -6.50
N ASP A 107 15.74 5.47 -7.77
CA ASP A 107 14.86 6.39 -8.50
C ASP A 107 13.46 6.49 -7.88
N LYS A 108 13.04 5.44 -7.16
CA LYS A 108 11.78 5.40 -6.41
C LYS A 108 11.93 5.82 -4.94
N GLY A 109 13.08 6.38 -4.55
CA GLY A 109 13.35 6.81 -3.18
C GLY A 109 13.56 5.66 -2.19
N CYS A 110 13.82 4.45 -2.69
CA CYS A 110 14.10 3.27 -1.88
C CYS A 110 15.58 2.86 -1.98
N LYS A 111 16.01 1.96 -1.10
CA LYS A 111 17.35 1.36 -1.15
C LYS A 111 17.24 -0.12 -1.51
N PRO A 112 18.03 -0.65 -2.44
CA PRO A 112 18.00 -2.09 -2.73
C PRO A 112 18.39 -2.89 -1.47
N TYR A 113 17.66 -3.96 -1.19
CA TYR A 113 17.97 -4.84 -0.06
C TYR A 113 18.91 -5.96 -0.50
N VAL A 114 20.21 -5.76 -0.25
CA VAL A 114 21.28 -6.63 -0.75
C VAL A 114 21.36 -8.00 -0.08
N ASN A 115 20.73 -8.18 1.08
CA ASN A 115 20.67 -9.46 1.78
C ASN A 115 19.46 -10.32 1.33
N GLY A 116 18.71 -9.86 0.35
CA GLY A 116 17.56 -10.57 -0.23
C GLY A 116 17.91 -11.33 -1.51
N ALA A 117 16.88 -11.83 -2.19
CA ALA A 117 17.06 -12.46 -3.49
C ALA A 117 17.53 -11.43 -4.54
N SER A 118 18.62 -11.75 -5.23
CA SER A 118 19.15 -10.95 -6.34
C SER A 118 19.55 -11.82 -7.53
N LYS A 119 19.55 -11.23 -8.73
CA LYS A 119 20.08 -11.85 -9.95
C LYS A 119 21.14 -10.93 -10.54
N THR A 120 22.17 -11.53 -11.12
CA THR A 120 23.26 -10.81 -11.78
C THR A 120 23.33 -11.23 -13.24
N THR A 121 23.59 -10.27 -14.13
CA THR A 121 23.89 -10.53 -15.53
C THR A 121 25.16 -9.77 -15.91
N ARG A 122 25.98 -10.40 -16.76
CA ARG A 122 27.13 -9.73 -17.39
C ARG A 122 26.78 -9.47 -18.83
N ILE A 123 26.93 -8.22 -19.25
CA ILE A 123 26.77 -7.80 -20.64
C ILE A 123 28.13 -7.32 -21.14
N GLY A 124 28.54 -7.86 -22.29
CA GLY A 124 29.73 -7.41 -22.98
C GLY A 124 29.44 -6.08 -23.69
N ASP A 125 30.14 -5.03 -23.29
CA ASP A 125 30.23 -3.79 -24.04
C ASP A 125 31.45 -3.89 -24.98
N PRO A 126 31.27 -3.76 -26.31
CA PRO A 126 32.37 -3.79 -27.28
C PRO A 126 33.47 -2.74 -27.03
N TRP A 127 33.18 -1.70 -26.25
CA TRP A 127 34.07 -0.57 -25.99
C TRP A 127 34.52 -0.46 -24.52
N ASN A 128 33.70 -0.93 -23.57
CA ASN A 128 33.96 -0.76 -22.13
C ASN A 128 34.21 -2.07 -21.37
N GLY A 129 34.25 -3.23 -22.04
CA GLY A 129 34.44 -4.53 -21.40
C GLY A 129 33.15 -5.09 -20.78
N GLU A 130 33.28 -6.03 -19.84
CA GLU A 130 32.10 -6.64 -19.19
C GLU A 130 31.51 -5.72 -18.12
N VAL A 131 30.23 -5.36 -18.27
CA VAL A 131 29.45 -4.65 -17.26
C VAL A 131 28.60 -5.64 -16.47
N LYS A 132 28.71 -5.59 -15.13
CA LYS A 132 27.88 -6.37 -14.20
C LYS A 132 26.63 -5.56 -13.86
N LEU A 133 25.46 -6.09 -14.21
CA LEU A 133 24.17 -5.57 -13.77
C LEU A 133 23.59 -6.47 -12.69
N GLU A 134 22.95 -5.87 -11.67
CA GLU A 134 22.35 -6.59 -10.54
C GLU A 134 20.93 -6.09 -10.23
N TRP A 135 20.00 -7.02 -10.14
CA TRP A 135 18.59 -6.76 -9.84
C TRP A 135 18.20 -7.39 -8.51
N PHE A 136 17.37 -6.70 -7.75
CA PHE A 136 16.96 -7.07 -6.41
C PHE A 136 15.45 -7.23 -6.35
N ALA A 137 15.00 -8.36 -5.78
CA ALA A 137 13.59 -8.61 -5.51
C ALA A 137 13.01 -7.66 -4.47
N GLN A 138 13.87 -7.20 -3.55
CA GLN A 138 13.48 -6.48 -2.35
C GLN A 138 14.18 -5.13 -2.25
N GLY A 139 13.47 -4.17 -1.65
CA GLY A 139 13.97 -2.84 -1.35
C GLY A 139 13.45 -2.33 -0.01
N ILE A 140 14.22 -1.49 0.65
CA ILE A 140 13.79 -0.76 1.85
C ILE A 140 13.27 0.60 1.41
N CYS A 141 11.98 0.84 1.64
CA CYS A 141 11.29 2.06 1.26
C CYS A 141 10.81 2.84 2.49
N PRO A 142 10.67 4.18 2.41
CA PRO A 142 10.18 4.98 3.53
C PRO A 142 8.68 4.75 3.82
N SER A 143 7.89 4.43 2.79
CA SER A 143 6.47 4.06 2.91
C SER A 143 6.29 2.56 3.05
N ASN A 144 5.26 2.14 3.77
CA ASN A 144 4.84 0.73 3.85
C ASN A 144 4.05 0.28 2.62
N THR A 145 3.60 1.22 1.78
CA THR A 145 2.92 0.97 0.51
C THR A 145 3.83 1.31 -0.66
N TYR A 146 3.79 0.48 -1.70
CA TYR A 146 4.58 0.68 -2.90
C TYR A 146 3.76 0.34 -4.15
N ASN A 147 3.59 1.34 -5.02
CA ASN A 147 3.00 1.14 -6.34
C ASN A 147 4.09 0.67 -7.32
N THR A 148 3.89 -0.52 -7.90
CA THR A 148 4.86 -1.11 -8.83
C THR A 148 4.86 -0.41 -10.20
N GLY A 149 3.77 0.26 -10.57
CA GLY A 149 3.48 0.74 -11.94
C GLY A 149 3.06 -0.37 -12.90
N ILE A 150 2.98 -1.62 -12.42
CA ILE A 150 2.59 -2.80 -13.21
C ILE A 150 1.11 -3.03 -12.98
N LYS A 151 0.34 -3.16 -14.07
CA LYS A 151 -1.09 -3.44 -13.98
C LYS A 151 -1.35 -4.86 -13.49
N TYR A 152 -2.40 -5.05 -12.70
CA TYR A 152 -2.89 -6.39 -12.41
C TYR A 152 -3.36 -7.09 -13.69
N SER A 153 -2.72 -8.21 -14.02
CA SER A 153 -3.29 -9.25 -14.89
C SER A 153 -4.35 -10.05 -14.14
N LEU A 154 -5.19 -10.80 -14.87
CA LEU A 154 -6.21 -11.67 -14.28
C LEU A 154 -5.63 -12.60 -13.21
N ALA A 155 -4.55 -13.31 -13.52
CA ALA A 155 -3.89 -14.23 -12.59
C ALA A 155 -3.37 -13.51 -11.32
N SER A 156 -2.79 -12.33 -11.48
CA SER A 156 -2.27 -11.56 -10.34
C SER A 156 -3.38 -10.94 -9.48
N ALA A 157 -4.49 -10.53 -10.10
CA ALA A 157 -5.67 -10.04 -9.38
C ALA A 157 -6.33 -11.17 -8.59
N GLU A 158 -6.48 -12.35 -9.19
CA GLU A 158 -7.03 -13.53 -8.53
C GLU A 158 -6.19 -13.93 -7.31
N LEU A 159 -4.86 -14.00 -7.47
CA LEU A 159 -3.96 -14.30 -6.36
C LEU A 159 -4.06 -13.26 -5.24
N ALA A 160 -4.08 -11.96 -5.58
CA ALA A 160 -4.20 -10.89 -4.59
C ALA A 160 -5.52 -10.96 -3.80
N CYS A 161 -6.64 -11.22 -4.48
CA CYS A 161 -7.93 -11.37 -3.85
C CYS A 161 -8.01 -12.61 -2.95
N LYS A 162 -7.44 -13.75 -3.37
CA LYS A 162 -7.34 -14.95 -2.54
C LYS A 162 -6.50 -14.72 -1.29
N LEU A 163 -5.35 -14.04 -1.42
CA LEU A 163 -4.48 -13.73 -0.28
C LEU A 163 -5.16 -12.78 0.72
N ARG A 164 -5.96 -11.81 0.26
CA ARG A 164 -6.76 -10.95 1.15
C ARG A 164 -7.80 -11.76 1.93
N ALA A 165 -8.52 -12.65 1.26
CA ALA A 165 -9.53 -13.50 1.91
C ALA A 165 -8.93 -14.41 2.99
N ILE A 166 -7.67 -14.86 2.84
CA ILE A 166 -6.96 -15.64 3.86
C ILE A 166 -6.60 -14.75 5.07
N LYS A 167 -6.04 -13.56 4.83
CA LYS A 167 -5.67 -12.62 5.91
C LYS A 167 -6.84 -12.15 6.76
N GLU A 168 -8.05 -12.13 6.20
CA GLU A 168 -9.27 -11.76 6.94
C GLU A 168 -9.85 -12.93 7.74
N SER A 169 -9.35 -14.16 7.52
CA SER A 169 -9.79 -15.36 8.24
C SER A 169 -8.88 -15.76 9.41
N GLU A 170 -7.76 -15.06 9.60
CA GLU A 170 -6.83 -15.22 10.73
C GLU A 170 -7.14 -14.21 11.85
#